data_AF-A0A137STI7-F1
#
_entry.id   AF-A0A137STI7-F1
#
_cell.length_a   1.000
_cell.length_b   1.000
_cell.length_c   1.000
_cell.angle_alpha   90.00
_cell.angle_beta   90.00
_cell.angle_gamma   90.00
#
_symmetry.space_group_name_H-M   'P 1'
#
loop_
_entity.id
_entity.type
_entity.pdbx_description
1 polymer ?
#
loop_
_entity_poly.entity_id
_entity_poly.type
_entity_poly.pdbx_seq_one_letter_code
_entity_poly.pdbx_strand_id
1 'polypeptide(L)'
;MLKIFGKLKKKKTIYENVLEWLKTKNDKTIEEVKAPGDMELEYMRKGMEKRESNDLNKALMDYYNKDKKSLDEIDEFFQDHLALEVFEKFSNFIFGQDNFSEDKLPGLSILLMRDSFQVESVKFGILLAEYYNLDNYYRALEIIKNLSVFPSFTYYGVRVLKNTEKGEELLRMIYKDGNSKTREIIEVMK
;
A
#
# COMPACT_ATOMS: atom_id res chain seq x y z
N MET A 1 43.93 -19.81 -1.11
CA MET A 1 42.89 -19.30 -0.19
C MET A 1 41.66 -18.95 -1.03
N LEU A 2 40.59 -19.75 -0.95
CA LEU A 2 39.37 -19.55 -1.75
C LEU A 2 38.62 -18.28 -1.30
N LYS A 3 38.32 -17.38 -2.24
CA LYS A 3 37.37 -16.27 -2.04
C LYS A 3 35.95 -16.80 -2.17
N ILE A 4 35.27 -17.03 -1.04
CA ILE A 4 33.83 -17.29 -1.01
C ILE A 4 33.12 -15.94 -1.16
N PHE A 5 32.81 -15.54 -2.39
CA PHE A 5 31.83 -14.49 -2.64
C PHE A 5 30.43 -15.10 -2.45
N GLY A 6 29.91 -15.07 -1.22
CA GLY A 6 28.48 -15.22 -1.02
C GLY A 6 27.79 -14.06 -1.74
N LYS A 7 27.02 -14.34 -2.79
CA LYS A 7 26.15 -13.33 -3.41
C LYS A 7 25.18 -12.85 -2.32
N LEU A 8 25.38 -11.63 -1.80
CA LEU A 8 24.37 -10.98 -0.97
C LEU A 8 23.07 -10.95 -1.79
N LYS A 9 22.06 -11.66 -1.31
CA LYS A 9 20.75 -11.70 -1.96
C LYS A 9 20.14 -10.32 -1.79
N LYS A 10 19.85 -9.62 -2.89
CA LYS A 10 19.20 -8.30 -2.86
C LYS A 10 17.91 -8.43 -2.04
N LYS A 11 17.68 -7.50 -1.10
CA LYS A 11 16.42 -7.44 -0.34
C LYS A 11 15.27 -7.29 -1.34
N LYS A 12 14.22 -8.10 -1.16
CA LYS A 12 13.01 -8.03 -1.97
C LYS A 12 12.07 -6.96 -1.43
N THR A 13 11.34 -6.30 -2.31
CA THR A 13 10.26 -5.39 -1.90
C THR A 13 9.08 -6.19 -1.36
N ILE A 14 8.17 -5.52 -0.67
CA ILE A 14 6.94 -6.15 -0.16
C ILE A 14 6.15 -6.79 -1.31
N TYR A 15 6.04 -6.11 -2.45
CA TYR A 15 5.31 -6.64 -3.59
C TYR A 15 6.04 -7.81 -4.28
N GLU A 16 7.37 -7.79 -4.36
CA GLU A 16 8.14 -8.94 -4.87
C GLU A 16 7.93 -10.21 -4.01
N ASN A 17 7.85 -10.05 -2.70
CA ASN A 17 7.52 -11.11 -1.74
C ASN A 17 6.11 -11.66 -1.97
N VAL A 18 5.13 -10.77 -2.20
CA VAL A 18 3.74 -11.12 -2.55
C VAL A 18 3.66 -11.90 -3.86
N LEU A 19 4.35 -11.45 -4.92
CA LEU A 19 4.39 -12.14 -6.21
C LEU A 19 5.01 -13.53 -6.10
N GLU A 20 6.08 -13.67 -5.31
CA GLU A 20 6.69 -14.98 -5.06
C GLU A 20 5.72 -15.93 -4.35
N TRP A 21 4.98 -15.44 -3.35
CA TRP A 21 3.96 -16.25 -2.68
C TRP A 21 2.81 -16.61 -3.61
N LEU A 22 2.32 -15.69 -4.44
CA LEU A 22 1.25 -15.99 -5.40
C LEU A 22 1.66 -17.12 -6.35
N LYS A 23 2.94 -17.20 -6.71
CA LYS A 23 3.51 -18.24 -7.57
C LYS A 23 3.78 -19.56 -6.85
N THR A 24 4.28 -19.51 -5.62
CA THR A 24 4.84 -20.70 -4.93
C THR A 24 3.99 -21.22 -3.78
N LYS A 25 3.08 -20.38 -3.27
CA LYS A 25 2.34 -20.57 -2.02
C LYS A 25 3.24 -20.88 -0.82
N ASN A 26 4.48 -20.40 -0.85
CA ASN A 26 5.45 -20.58 0.21
C ASN A 26 5.30 -19.50 1.28
N ASP A 27 4.70 -19.86 2.39
CA ASP A 27 4.41 -18.98 3.52
C ASP A 27 5.62 -18.32 4.19
N LYS A 28 6.84 -18.80 3.93
CA LYS A 28 8.09 -18.18 4.43
C LYS A 28 8.45 -16.88 3.69
N THR A 29 7.83 -16.60 2.54
CA THR A 29 8.17 -15.43 1.72
C THR A 29 7.36 -14.19 2.08
N ILE A 30 6.49 -14.26 3.09
CA ILE A 30 5.49 -13.21 3.41
C ILE A 30 5.41 -12.88 4.91
N GLU A 31 6.43 -13.21 5.71
CA GLU A 31 6.41 -12.95 7.16
C GLU A 31 6.14 -11.47 7.50
N GLU A 32 6.75 -10.55 6.76
CA GLU A 32 6.56 -9.10 6.91
C GLU A 32 5.13 -8.63 6.54
N VAL A 33 4.42 -9.42 5.74
CA VAL A 33 3.09 -9.11 5.18
C VAL A 33 1.95 -9.79 5.95
N LYS A 34 2.32 -10.70 6.86
CA LYS A 34 1.41 -11.50 7.69
C LYS A 34 0.90 -10.76 8.94
N ALA A 35 1.25 -9.48 9.12
CA ALA A 35 0.70 -8.69 10.21
C ALA A 35 -0.83 -8.84 10.24
N PRO A 36 -1.42 -9.19 11.40
CA PRO A 36 -2.85 -9.38 11.46
C PRO A 36 -3.53 -8.04 11.23
N GLY A 37 -4.51 -7.99 10.31
CA GLY A 37 -5.33 -6.79 10.04
C GLY A 37 -6.24 -6.38 11.20
N ASP A 38 -5.90 -6.78 12.42
CA ASP A 38 -6.64 -6.50 13.65
C ASP A 38 -6.59 -5.01 14.00
N MET A 39 -5.52 -4.32 13.62
CA MET A 39 -5.41 -2.86 13.77
C MET A 39 -6.43 -2.13 12.90
N GLU A 40 -6.60 -2.54 11.65
CA GLU A 40 -7.62 -1.96 10.76
C GLU A 40 -9.05 -2.29 11.23
N LEU A 41 -9.26 -3.47 11.82
CA LEU A 41 -10.53 -3.82 12.47
C LEU A 41 -10.81 -2.94 13.69
N GLU A 42 -9.79 -2.63 14.50
CA GLU A 42 -9.93 -1.71 15.64
C GLU A 42 -10.17 -0.27 15.18
N TYR A 43 -9.46 0.19 14.15
CA TYR A 43 -9.69 1.49 13.51
C TYR A 43 -11.15 1.66 13.10
N MET A 44 -11.75 0.66 12.45
CA MET A 44 -13.16 0.70 12.05
C MET A 44 -14.13 0.86 13.24
N ARG A 45 -13.74 0.42 14.44
CA ARG A 45 -14.60 0.48 15.63
C ARG A 45 -14.43 1.75 16.43
N LYS A 46 -13.20 2.28 16.54
CA LYS A 46 -12.85 3.34 17.51
C LYS A 46 -12.26 4.59 16.86
N GLY A 47 -11.94 4.56 15.58
CA GLY A 47 -11.10 5.57 14.93
C GLY A 47 -9.63 5.42 15.33
N MET A 48 -8.80 6.37 14.89
CA MET A 48 -7.36 6.42 15.16
C MET A 48 -6.93 7.86 15.42
N GLU A 49 -5.91 8.02 16.25
CA GLU A 49 -5.32 9.34 16.50
C GLU A 49 -4.66 9.85 15.22
N LYS A 50 -4.92 11.11 14.89
CA LYS A 50 -4.37 11.73 13.69
C LYS A 50 -2.98 12.28 14.00
N ARG A 51 -2.01 12.01 13.14
CA ARG A 51 -0.64 12.51 13.26
C ARG A 51 -0.32 13.46 12.13
N GLU A 52 0.62 14.38 12.39
CA GLU A 52 1.07 15.34 11.40
C GLU A 52 1.81 14.64 10.25
N SER A 53 1.71 15.21 9.05
CA SER A 53 2.28 14.63 7.82
C SER A 53 3.37 15.50 7.20
N ASN A 54 3.94 16.45 7.95
CA ASN A 54 4.82 17.49 7.39
C ASN A 54 6.03 16.92 6.64
N ASP A 55 6.69 15.90 7.21
CA ASP A 55 7.86 15.28 6.60
C ASP A 55 7.46 14.44 5.36
N LEU A 56 6.32 13.75 5.42
CA LEU A 56 5.73 13.07 4.27
C LEU A 56 5.37 14.04 3.13
N ASN A 57 4.78 15.19 3.49
CA ASN A 57 4.42 16.26 2.55
C ASN A 57 5.66 16.81 1.86
N LYS A 58 6.76 16.98 2.60
CA LYS A 58 8.04 17.42 2.04
C LYS A 58 8.61 16.38 1.08
N ALA A 59 8.70 15.10 1.50
CA ALA A 59 9.23 14.03 0.67
C ALA A 59 8.42 13.86 -0.64
N LEU A 60 7.10 14.06 -0.57
CA LEU A 60 6.23 14.12 -1.76
C LEU A 60 6.61 15.26 -2.71
N MET A 61 6.83 16.47 -2.19
CA MET A 61 7.21 17.61 -3.03
C MET A 61 8.58 17.38 -3.68
N ASP A 62 9.51 16.78 -2.94
CA ASP A 62 10.82 16.38 -3.46
C ASP A 62 10.69 15.31 -4.56
N TYR A 63 9.75 14.37 -4.43
CA TYR A 63 9.39 13.43 -5.51
C TYR A 63 8.92 14.15 -6.78
N TYR A 64 8.03 15.14 -6.66
CA TYR A 64 7.57 15.93 -7.80
C TYR A 64 8.66 16.81 -8.41
N ASN A 65 9.66 17.19 -7.61
CA ASN A 65 10.88 17.86 -8.07
C ASN A 65 11.94 16.89 -8.62
N LYS A 66 11.60 15.61 -8.76
CA LYS A 66 12.44 14.54 -9.30
C LYS A 66 13.68 14.24 -8.44
N ASP A 67 13.60 14.48 -7.13
CA ASP A 67 14.62 13.99 -6.21
C ASP A 67 14.54 12.45 -6.15
N LYS A 68 15.68 11.81 -6.36
CA LYS A 68 15.81 10.35 -6.37
C LYS A 68 15.67 9.73 -4.99
N LYS A 69 15.86 10.50 -3.92
CA LYS A 69 15.78 10.02 -2.52
C LYS A 69 14.38 10.08 -1.93
N SER A 70 13.47 10.80 -2.58
CA SER A 70 12.11 11.03 -2.08
C SER A 70 11.35 9.75 -1.71
N LEU A 71 11.49 8.68 -2.50
CA LEU A 71 10.85 7.39 -2.18
C LEU A 71 11.45 6.73 -0.93
N ASP A 72 12.77 6.85 -0.74
CA ASP A 72 13.45 6.32 0.45
C ASP A 72 13.02 7.12 1.69
N GLU A 73 12.85 8.44 1.57
CA GLU A 73 12.37 9.32 2.64
C GLU A 73 10.91 9.03 3.01
N ILE A 74 10.05 8.68 2.04
CA ILE A 74 8.68 8.22 2.31
C ILE A 74 8.72 6.90 3.08
N ASP A 75 9.55 5.93 2.66
CA ASP A 75 9.72 4.68 3.39
C ASP A 75 10.27 4.92 4.81
N GLU A 76 11.23 5.83 4.98
CA GLU A 76 11.78 6.18 6.30
C GLU A 76 10.71 6.80 7.21
N PHE A 77 9.88 7.70 6.69
CA PHE A 77 8.74 8.27 7.42
C PHE A 77 7.79 7.19 7.97
N PHE A 78 7.49 6.19 7.14
CA PHE A 78 6.57 5.10 7.46
C PHE A 78 7.19 4.00 8.33
N GLN A 79 8.42 4.15 8.81
CA GLN A 79 8.98 3.25 9.85
C GLN A 79 8.28 3.47 11.20
N ASP A 80 7.88 4.71 11.50
CA ASP A 80 7.35 5.12 12.81
C ASP A 80 5.94 5.74 12.74
N HIS A 81 5.27 5.65 11.58
CA HIS A 81 3.94 6.21 11.34
C HIS A 81 3.06 5.20 10.62
N LEU A 82 1.78 5.12 10.99
CA LEU A 82 0.80 4.32 10.25
C LEU A 82 0.18 5.16 9.13
N ALA A 83 -0.11 4.53 7.99
CA ALA A 83 -0.73 5.19 6.85
C ALA A 83 -2.06 5.86 7.23
N LEU A 84 -2.88 5.19 8.05
CA LEU A 84 -4.17 5.70 8.49
C LEU A 84 -4.07 6.91 9.44
N GLU A 85 -2.99 7.02 10.22
CA GLU A 85 -2.79 8.16 11.15
C GLU A 85 -2.57 9.47 10.40
N VAL A 86 -1.92 9.40 9.24
CA VAL A 86 -1.40 10.57 8.52
C VAL A 86 -2.22 10.93 7.28
N PHE A 87 -3.02 9.98 6.76
CA PHE A 87 -3.67 10.10 5.44
C PHE A 87 -4.56 11.34 5.31
N GLU A 88 -5.33 11.68 6.34
CA GLU A 88 -6.22 12.85 6.31
C GLU A 88 -5.44 14.18 6.29
N LYS A 89 -4.38 14.29 7.09
CA LYS A 89 -3.53 15.49 7.11
C LYS A 89 -2.80 15.65 5.78
N PHE A 90 -2.32 14.54 5.24
CA PHE A 90 -1.72 14.50 3.91
C PHE A 90 -2.70 14.90 2.81
N SER A 91 -3.93 14.38 2.81
CA SER A 91 -4.92 14.72 1.78
C SER A 91 -5.27 16.20 1.83
N ASN A 92 -5.46 16.76 3.03
CA ASN A 92 -5.69 18.20 3.20
C ASN A 92 -4.54 19.04 2.66
N PHE A 93 -3.29 18.60 2.87
CA PHE A 93 -2.12 19.27 2.31
C PHE A 93 -2.12 19.24 0.77
N ILE A 94 -2.32 18.06 0.17
CA ILE A 94 -2.29 17.87 -1.28
C ILE A 94 -3.37 18.72 -1.96
N PHE A 95 -4.62 18.60 -1.51
CA PHE A 95 -5.74 19.30 -2.14
C PHE A 95 -5.79 20.79 -1.81
N GLY A 96 -5.03 21.23 -0.80
CA GLY A 96 -4.81 22.64 -0.50
C GLY A 96 -3.77 23.34 -1.37
N GLN A 97 -3.05 22.61 -2.25
CA GLN A 97 -2.09 23.22 -3.17
C GLN A 97 -2.80 23.77 -4.42
N ASP A 98 -2.59 25.05 -4.73
CA ASP A 98 -3.23 25.75 -5.86
C ASP A 98 -2.99 25.08 -7.24
N ASN A 99 -1.89 24.34 -7.40
CA ASN A 99 -1.46 23.72 -8.67
C ASN A 99 -1.38 22.18 -8.61
N PHE A 100 -2.11 21.56 -7.67
CA PHE A 100 -2.16 20.12 -7.62
C PHE A 100 -3.01 19.54 -8.77
N SER A 101 -2.57 18.41 -9.30
CA SER A 101 -3.27 17.65 -10.33
C SER A 101 -3.24 16.19 -9.93
N GLU A 102 -4.42 15.57 -9.88
CA GLU A 102 -4.60 14.15 -9.52
C GLU A 102 -3.82 13.22 -10.45
N ASP A 103 -3.54 13.63 -11.68
CA ASP A 103 -2.72 12.89 -12.65
C ASP A 103 -1.29 12.62 -12.17
N LYS A 104 -0.84 13.31 -11.11
CA LYS A 104 0.45 13.08 -10.46
C LYS A 104 0.46 11.92 -9.46
N LEU A 105 -0.71 11.45 -9.01
CA LEU A 105 -0.84 10.39 -8.00
C LEU A 105 -0.61 8.97 -8.52
N PRO A 106 -1.09 8.57 -9.72
CA PRO A 106 -0.96 7.20 -10.18
C PRO A 106 0.49 6.71 -10.24
N GLY A 107 1.41 7.58 -10.69
CA GLY A 107 2.84 7.28 -10.75
C GLY A 107 3.42 6.99 -9.37
N LEU A 108 3.14 7.85 -8.40
CA LEU A 108 3.60 7.68 -7.02
C LEU A 108 2.98 6.45 -6.36
N SER A 109 1.65 6.30 -6.47
CA SER A 109 0.92 5.16 -5.93
C SER A 109 1.51 3.83 -6.41
N ILE A 110 1.75 3.69 -7.72
CA ILE A 110 2.35 2.48 -8.29
C ILE A 110 3.78 2.25 -7.76
N LEU A 111 4.59 3.30 -7.63
CA LEU A 111 5.96 3.18 -7.12
C LEU A 111 5.97 2.72 -5.67
N LEU A 112 5.17 3.35 -4.80
CA LEU A 112 5.08 2.95 -3.40
C LEU A 112 4.57 1.51 -3.25
N MET A 113 3.53 1.13 -3.99
CA MET A 113 3.01 -0.24 -3.89
C MET A 113 3.99 -1.29 -4.43
N ARG A 114 4.83 -0.95 -5.42
CA ARG A 114 5.72 -1.91 -6.09
C ARG A 114 7.10 -1.98 -5.45
N ASP A 115 7.65 -0.83 -5.09
CA ASP A 115 9.07 -0.66 -4.80
C ASP A 115 9.39 -0.49 -3.31
N SER A 116 8.39 -0.21 -2.46
CA SER A 116 8.61 -0.02 -1.03
C SER A 116 9.00 -1.30 -0.28
N PHE A 117 9.82 -1.09 0.75
CA PHE A 117 10.22 -2.11 1.71
C PHE A 117 9.42 -2.01 3.02
N GLN A 118 8.60 -0.97 3.17
CA GLN A 118 7.75 -0.75 4.33
C GLN A 118 6.28 -1.04 4.03
N VAL A 119 5.62 -1.74 4.94
CA VAL A 119 4.20 -2.11 4.81
C VAL A 119 3.30 -0.87 4.79
N GLU A 120 3.57 0.11 5.64
CA GLU A 120 2.77 1.34 5.73
C GLU A 120 2.92 2.21 4.46
N SER A 121 4.09 2.24 3.82
CA SER A 121 4.24 2.88 2.50
C SER A 121 3.38 2.23 1.43
N VAL A 122 3.30 0.88 1.42
CA VAL A 122 2.45 0.15 0.48
C VAL A 122 0.97 0.45 0.74
N LYS A 123 0.54 0.42 2.00
CA LYS A 123 -0.83 0.79 2.41
C LYS A 123 -1.17 2.21 1.97
N PHE A 124 -0.26 3.15 2.19
CA PHE A 124 -0.40 4.53 1.75
C PHE A 124 -0.50 4.63 0.22
N GLY A 125 0.34 3.90 -0.51
CA GLY A 125 0.25 3.80 -1.97
C GLY A 125 -1.12 3.30 -2.45
N ILE A 126 -1.73 2.33 -1.76
CA ILE A 126 -3.10 1.88 -2.05
C ILE A 126 -4.09 3.03 -1.78
N LEU A 127 -4.01 3.71 -0.64
CA LEU A 127 -4.92 4.81 -0.29
C LEU A 127 -4.90 5.98 -1.28
N LEU A 128 -3.74 6.27 -1.89
CA LEU A 128 -3.66 7.29 -2.95
C LEU A 128 -4.57 6.99 -4.15
N ALA A 129 -4.94 5.72 -4.36
CA ALA A 129 -5.87 5.30 -5.41
C ALA A 129 -7.33 5.73 -5.16
N GLU A 130 -7.65 6.29 -3.98
CA GLU A 130 -8.95 6.93 -3.74
C GLU A 130 -9.13 8.24 -4.53
N TYR A 131 -8.04 8.83 -5.02
CA TYR A 131 -8.03 10.18 -5.59
C TYR A 131 -7.75 10.23 -7.08
N TYR A 132 -7.82 9.10 -7.78
CA TYR A 132 -7.77 9.07 -9.24
C TYR A 132 -8.66 7.95 -9.77
N ASN A 133 -9.08 8.06 -11.03
CA ASN A 133 -9.90 7.02 -11.66
C ASN A 133 -9.08 5.73 -11.87
N LEU A 134 -9.16 4.81 -10.91
CA LEU A 134 -8.41 3.56 -10.90
C LEU A 134 -8.70 2.65 -12.10
N ASP A 135 -9.88 2.74 -12.71
CA ASP A 135 -10.23 1.96 -13.91
C ASP A 135 -9.32 2.28 -15.12
N ASN A 136 -8.77 3.49 -15.17
CA ASN A 136 -7.82 3.91 -16.21
C ASN A 136 -6.39 3.36 -16.00
N TYR A 137 -6.09 2.78 -14.83
CA TYR A 137 -4.74 2.36 -14.45
C TYR A 137 -4.68 0.87 -14.11
N TYR A 138 -4.80 0.03 -15.15
CA TYR A 138 -4.79 -1.44 -15.02
C TYR A 138 -3.66 -1.99 -14.13
N ARG A 139 -2.45 -1.40 -14.24
CA ARG A 139 -1.30 -1.83 -13.44
C ARG A 139 -1.49 -1.57 -11.94
N ALA A 140 -2.07 -0.43 -11.56
CA ALA A 140 -2.37 -0.14 -10.17
C ALA A 140 -3.44 -1.11 -9.65
N LEU A 141 -4.50 -1.33 -10.43
CA LEU A 141 -5.58 -2.25 -10.10
C LEU A 141 -5.07 -3.69 -9.89
N GLU A 142 -4.19 -4.17 -10.76
CA GLU A 142 -3.57 -5.50 -10.61
C GLU A 142 -2.71 -5.61 -9.34
N ILE A 143 -1.88 -4.60 -9.07
CA ILE A 143 -1.05 -4.57 -7.85
C ILE A 143 -1.93 -4.58 -6.60
N ILE A 144 -2.94 -3.71 -6.54
CA ILE A 144 -3.88 -3.62 -5.41
C ILE A 144 -4.59 -4.97 -5.20
N LYS A 145 -5.12 -5.58 -6.27
CA LYS A 145 -5.75 -6.91 -6.19
C LYS A 145 -4.81 -7.95 -5.59
N ASN A 146 -3.57 -8.03 -6.08
CA ASN A 146 -2.59 -9.00 -5.62
C ASN A 146 -2.20 -8.80 -4.14
N LEU A 147 -2.02 -7.54 -3.73
CA LEU A 147 -1.75 -7.16 -2.34
C LEU A 147 -2.95 -7.49 -1.43
N SER A 148 -4.18 -7.22 -1.87
CA SER A 148 -5.39 -7.31 -1.04
C SER A 148 -5.75 -8.72 -0.58
N VAL A 149 -5.15 -9.76 -1.18
CA VAL A 149 -5.24 -11.15 -0.71
C VAL A 149 -4.70 -11.30 0.72
N PHE A 150 -3.77 -10.43 1.11
CA PHE A 150 -3.13 -10.43 2.42
C PHE A 150 -3.88 -9.50 3.39
N PRO A 151 -4.16 -9.96 4.64
CA PRO A 151 -4.92 -9.18 5.62
C PRO A 151 -4.41 -7.76 5.85
N SER A 152 -3.09 -7.58 5.89
CA SER A 152 -2.44 -6.27 6.04
C SER A 152 -2.88 -5.23 5.01
N PHE A 153 -3.33 -5.66 3.83
CA PHE A 153 -3.73 -4.76 2.73
C PHE A 153 -5.21 -4.86 2.39
N THR A 154 -5.92 -5.87 2.87
CA THR A 154 -7.32 -6.13 2.51
C THR A 154 -8.21 -4.93 2.79
N TYR A 155 -8.11 -4.31 3.97
CA TYR A 155 -8.91 -3.15 4.33
C TYR A 155 -8.78 -2.01 3.31
N TYR A 156 -7.54 -1.65 2.98
CA TYR A 156 -7.19 -0.60 2.03
C TYR A 156 -7.66 -0.96 0.62
N GLY A 157 -7.44 -2.21 0.22
CA GLY A 157 -7.90 -2.75 -1.06
C GLY A 157 -9.42 -2.66 -1.22
N VAL A 158 -10.19 -3.04 -0.19
CA VAL A 158 -11.65 -2.94 -0.23
C VAL A 158 -12.11 -1.50 -0.38
N ARG A 159 -11.48 -0.56 0.34
CA ARG A 159 -11.83 0.87 0.24
C ARG A 159 -11.74 1.42 -1.17
N VAL A 160 -10.69 1.05 -1.90
CA VAL A 160 -10.45 1.58 -3.25
C VAL A 160 -11.17 0.76 -4.32
N LEU A 161 -11.17 -0.57 -4.22
CA LEU A 161 -11.73 -1.43 -5.26
C LEU A 161 -13.26 -1.36 -5.32
N LYS A 162 -13.95 -1.13 -4.20
CA LYS A 162 -15.42 -1.05 -4.21
C LYS A 162 -15.98 0.08 -5.11
N ASN A 163 -15.14 1.06 -5.45
CA ASN A 163 -15.53 2.21 -6.27
C ASN A 163 -15.21 2.01 -7.76
N THR A 164 -14.65 0.87 -8.17
CA THR A 164 -14.29 0.60 -9.58
C THR A 164 -15.36 -0.22 -10.29
N GLU A 165 -15.39 -0.16 -11.62
CA GLU A 165 -16.36 -0.92 -12.44
C GLU A 165 -16.27 -2.43 -12.18
N LYS A 166 -15.06 -2.94 -11.92
CA LYS A 166 -14.81 -4.37 -11.67
C LYS A 166 -14.72 -4.71 -10.18
N GLY A 167 -15.05 -3.76 -9.30
CA GLY A 167 -14.85 -3.85 -7.86
C GLY A 167 -15.37 -5.14 -7.25
N GLU A 168 -16.65 -5.46 -7.48
CA GLU A 168 -17.25 -6.67 -6.93
C GLU A 168 -16.57 -7.97 -7.39
N GLU A 169 -16.20 -8.05 -8.67
CA GLU A 169 -15.52 -9.23 -9.22
C GLU A 169 -14.17 -9.42 -8.55
N LEU A 170 -13.38 -8.35 -8.45
CA LEU A 170 -12.07 -8.37 -7.82
C LEU A 170 -12.16 -8.74 -6.34
N LEU A 171 -13.13 -8.18 -5.61
CA LEU A 171 -13.37 -8.51 -4.20
C LEU A 171 -13.78 -9.97 -4.00
N ARG A 172 -14.57 -10.55 -4.91
CA ARG A 172 -14.89 -12.00 -4.89
C ARG A 172 -13.63 -12.85 -5.08
N MET A 173 -12.72 -12.47 -5.97
CA MET A 173 -11.44 -13.16 -6.15
C MET A 173 -10.58 -13.08 -4.90
N ILE A 174 -10.45 -11.89 -4.31
CA ILE A 174 -9.67 -11.66 -3.08
C ILE A 174 -10.24 -12.50 -1.93
N TYR A 175 -11.56 -12.52 -1.77
CA TYR A 175 -12.23 -13.33 -0.74
C TYR A 175 -11.91 -14.83 -0.86
N LYS A 176 -11.89 -15.34 -2.11
CA LYS A 176 -11.58 -16.75 -2.40
C LYS A 176 -10.13 -17.10 -2.09
N ASP A 177 -9.20 -16.23 -2.49
CA ASP A 177 -7.76 -16.48 -2.40
C ASP A 177 -7.17 -16.14 -1.03
N GLY A 178 -7.87 -15.29 -0.25
CA GLY A 178 -7.48 -14.84 1.08
C GLY A 178 -7.72 -15.87 2.19
N ASN A 179 -7.10 -15.62 3.35
CA ASN A 179 -7.28 -16.42 4.56
C ASN A 179 -8.56 -16.00 5.33
N SER A 180 -8.81 -16.59 6.50
CA SER A 180 -9.98 -16.28 7.33
C SER A 180 -10.07 -14.80 7.72
N LYS A 181 -8.93 -14.15 8.03
CA LYS A 181 -8.90 -12.73 8.41
C LYS A 181 -9.20 -11.81 7.23
N THR A 182 -8.68 -12.11 6.04
CA THR A 182 -9.04 -11.41 4.80
C THR A 182 -10.56 -11.45 4.57
N ARG A 183 -11.18 -12.62 4.77
CA ARG A 183 -12.63 -12.80 4.61
C ARG A 183 -13.42 -12.00 5.65
N GLU A 184 -13.01 -12.06 6.91
CA GLU A 184 -13.61 -11.27 8.00
C GLU A 184 -13.60 -9.77 7.68
N ILE A 185 -12.45 -9.23 7.23
CA ILE A 185 -12.33 -7.81 6.86
C ILE A 185 -13.31 -7.46 5.72
N ILE A 186 -13.38 -8.29 4.67
CA ILE A 186 -14.30 -8.06 3.55
C ILE A 186 -15.76 -8.09 4.00
N GLU A 187 -16.14 -9.02 4.87
CA GLU A 187 -17.51 -9.15 5.37
C GLU A 187 -17.93 -7.96 6.23
N VAL A 188 -17.02 -7.43 7.06
CA VAL A 188 -17.28 -6.23 7.88
C VAL A 188 -17.42 -4.96 7.03
N MET A 189 -16.77 -4.91 5.88
CA MET A 189 -16.74 -3.71 5.02
C MET A 189 -17.78 -3.70 3.88
N LYS A 190 -18.49 -4.80 3.66
CA LYS A 190 -19.62 -4.90 2.71
C LYS A 190 -20.89 -4.34 3.33
#